data_AF-A0A0M2V2P9-F1
#
_entry.id   AF-A0A0M2V2P9-F1
#
_cell.length_a   1.000
_cell.length_b   1.000
_cell.length_c   1.000
_cell.angle_alpha   90.00
_cell.angle_beta   90.00
_cell.angle_gamma   90.00
#
_symmetry.space_group_name_H-M   'P 1'
#
loop_
_entity.id
_entity.type
_entity.pdbx_description
1 polymer ?
#
loop_
_entity_poly.entity_id
_entity_poly.type
_entity_poly.pdbx_seq_one_letter_code
_entity_poly.pdbx_strand_id
1 'polypeptide(L)'
;MRYLSLLFFGAFSAQATVYKCDTNGVVEFSQFPCADNAEALDMRPVGTALSGTPGEFRQQVDAVKRRSRFVEFQIAKLEQERTQAVDELKSEQYKLRRSFPRAEELTAIAQKIERTEQRYAERISTERATLRGLQAQVVTLERQYAQTSN
;
A
#
# COMPACT_ATOMS: atom_id res chain seq x y z
N MET A 1 -12.23 -58.54 -18.83
CA MET A 1 -13.17 -57.41 -19.04
C MET A 1 -13.38 -56.78 -17.66
N ARG A 2 -12.81 -55.59 -17.38
CA ARG A 2 -13.45 -54.25 -17.55
C ARG A 2 -14.69 -54.15 -16.63
N TYR A 3 -14.84 -53.27 -15.63
CA TYR A 3 -14.57 -51.82 -15.48
C TYR A 3 -14.53 -51.49 -13.96
N LEU A 4 -13.52 -50.83 -13.38
CA LEU A 4 -13.31 -49.37 -13.22
C LEU A 4 -14.59 -48.51 -13.12
N SER A 5 -14.92 -48.03 -11.91
CA SER A 5 -15.73 -46.81 -11.70
C SER A 5 -15.35 -46.13 -10.38
N LEU A 6 -14.35 -45.25 -10.48
CA LEU A 6 -14.04 -44.18 -9.53
C LEU A 6 -15.19 -43.16 -9.55
N LEU A 7 -15.89 -42.96 -8.43
CA LEU A 7 -16.78 -41.82 -8.24
C LEU A 7 -15.94 -40.60 -7.86
N PHE A 8 -15.63 -39.80 -8.88
CA PHE A 8 -15.12 -38.44 -8.74
C PHE A 8 -16.29 -37.52 -8.32
N PHE A 9 -16.33 -37.12 -7.05
CA PHE A 9 -17.16 -35.99 -6.61
C PHE A 9 -16.45 -34.70 -6.99
N GLY A 10 -16.86 -34.09 -8.10
CA GLY A 10 -16.45 -32.75 -8.48
C GLY A 10 -17.11 -31.71 -7.58
N ALA A 11 -16.31 -30.98 -6.80
CA ALA A 11 -16.76 -29.80 -6.08
C ALA A 11 -17.03 -28.67 -7.08
N PHE A 12 -18.29 -28.28 -7.24
CA PHE A 12 -18.69 -27.12 -8.04
C PHE A 12 -18.52 -25.86 -7.17
N SER A 13 -17.50 -25.04 -7.44
CA SER A 13 -17.38 -23.72 -6.82
C SER A 13 -18.33 -22.74 -7.51
N ALA A 14 -19.50 -22.48 -6.92
CA ALA A 14 -20.40 -21.44 -7.39
C ALA A 14 -19.74 -20.07 -7.21
N GLN A 15 -19.47 -19.37 -8.31
CA GLN A 15 -19.03 -17.98 -8.29
C GLN A 15 -20.27 -17.11 -8.01
N ALA A 16 -20.44 -16.65 -6.76
CA ALA A 16 -21.59 -15.84 -6.37
C ALA A 16 -21.50 -14.45 -7.01
N THR A 17 -22.45 -14.11 -7.88
CA THR A 17 -22.64 -12.75 -8.42
C THR A 17 -23.66 -12.05 -7.53
N VAL A 18 -23.35 -10.86 -7.01
CA VAL A 18 -24.27 -10.11 -6.15
C VAL A 18 -24.90 -8.99 -6.95
N TYR A 19 -26.21 -8.87 -6.95
CA TYR A 19 -26.96 -7.85 -7.65
C TYR A 19 -27.37 -6.74 -6.69
N LYS A 20 -27.29 -5.50 -7.16
CA LYS A 20 -27.83 -4.32 -6.49
C LYS A 20 -29.16 -3.95 -7.12
N CYS A 21 -30.18 -3.79 -6.28
CA CYS A 21 -31.50 -3.32 -6.70
C CYS A 21 -31.88 -2.06 -5.91
N ASP A 22 -32.57 -1.15 -6.60
CA ASP A 22 -33.26 -0.02 -5.98
C ASP A 22 -34.76 -0.34 -5.99
N THR A 23 -35.27 -0.74 -4.83
CA THR A 23 -36.69 -1.05 -4.66
C THR A 23 -37.30 0.05 -3.81
N ASN A 24 -38.08 0.94 -4.44
CA ASN A 24 -38.77 2.04 -3.76
C ASN A 24 -37.84 2.99 -2.98
N GLY A 25 -36.62 3.26 -3.49
CA GLY A 25 -35.66 4.17 -2.86
C GLY A 25 -34.81 3.53 -1.75
N VAL A 26 -34.95 2.21 -1.52
CA VAL A 26 -34.11 1.43 -0.62
C VAL A 26 -33.19 0.54 -1.44
N VAL A 27 -31.89 0.68 -1.21
CA VAL A 27 -30.86 -0.14 -1.89
C VAL A 27 -30.74 -1.49 -1.18
N GLU A 28 -31.02 -2.56 -1.90
CA GLU A 28 -30.89 -3.94 -1.44
C GLU A 28 -29.87 -4.71 -2.27
N PHE A 29 -29.18 -5.66 -1.61
CA PHE A 29 -28.18 -6.52 -2.24
C PHE A 29 -28.64 -7.97 -2.18
N SER A 30 -28.68 -8.64 -3.32
CA SER A 30 -29.17 -10.03 -3.44
C SER A 30 -28.18 -10.88 -4.23
N GLN A 31 -28.09 -12.17 -3.90
CA GLN A 31 -27.30 -13.14 -4.67
C GLN A 31 -28.03 -13.65 -5.92
N PHE A 32 -29.28 -13.21 -6.12
CA PHE A 32 -30.13 -13.52 -7.27
C PHE A 32 -30.67 -12.21 -7.88
N PRO A 33 -30.96 -12.16 -9.19
CA PRO A 33 -31.55 -10.97 -9.82
C PRO A 33 -32.83 -10.56 -9.09
N CYS A 34 -32.84 -9.35 -8.53
CA CYS A 34 -33.93 -8.87 -7.66
C CYS A 34 -34.93 -7.94 -8.37
N ALA A 35 -34.60 -7.43 -9.57
CA ALA A 35 -35.47 -6.60 -10.40
C ALA A 35 -34.99 -6.59 -11.87
N ASP A 36 -35.82 -6.09 -12.79
CA ASP A 36 -35.47 -5.98 -14.22
C ASP A 36 -34.29 -5.03 -14.49
N ASN A 37 -34.00 -4.11 -13.56
CA ASN A 37 -32.87 -3.19 -13.58
C ASN A 37 -31.72 -3.63 -12.65
N ALA A 38 -31.65 -4.91 -12.25
CA ALA A 38 -30.63 -5.41 -11.35
C ALA A 38 -29.21 -5.21 -11.94
N GLU A 39 -28.39 -4.39 -11.26
CA GLU A 39 -26.98 -4.22 -11.62
C GLU A 39 -26.15 -5.32 -10.97
N ALA A 40 -25.49 -6.14 -11.78
CA ALA A 40 -24.54 -7.14 -11.29
C ALA A 40 -23.29 -6.45 -10.73
N LEU A 41 -23.00 -6.66 -9.46
CA LEU A 41 -21.80 -6.22 -8.78
C LEU A 41 -20.79 -7.36 -8.71
N ASP A 42 -19.60 -7.11 -9.24
CA ASP A 42 -18.45 -7.99 -9.04
C ASP A 42 -17.84 -7.73 -7.66
N MET A 43 -18.09 -8.63 -6.71
CA MET A 43 -17.53 -8.59 -5.35
C MET A 43 -16.22 -9.37 -5.21
N ARG A 44 -15.44 -9.50 -6.29
CA ARG A 44 -14.09 -10.09 -6.20
C ARG A 44 -13.23 -9.32 -5.18
N PRO A 45 -12.52 -10.03 -4.28
CA PRO A 45 -11.57 -9.40 -3.38
C PRO A 45 -10.62 -8.48 -4.15
N VAL A 46 -10.34 -7.30 -3.60
CA VAL A 46 -9.40 -6.34 -4.18
C VAL A 46 -8.03 -7.02 -4.30
N GLY A 47 -7.68 -7.47 -5.50
CA GLY A 47 -6.47 -8.26 -5.79
C GLY A 47 -6.68 -9.52 -6.63
N THR A 48 -7.92 -9.98 -6.85
CA THR A 48 -8.20 -11.21 -7.64
C THR A 48 -8.85 -10.97 -9.02
N ALA A 49 -9.07 -9.71 -9.41
CA ALA A 49 -9.65 -9.39 -10.72
C ALA A 49 -8.53 -9.20 -11.77
N LEU A 50 -8.25 -10.28 -12.52
CA LEU A 50 -7.61 -10.22 -13.84
C LEU A 50 -8.69 -10.04 -14.93
N SER A 51 -9.66 -9.15 -14.72
CA SER A 51 -10.66 -8.82 -15.73
C SER A 51 -10.22 -7.52 -16.41
N GLY A 52 -9.93 -7.61 -17.71
CA GLY A 52 -9.28 -6.55 -18.50
C GLY A 52 -10.17 -5.34 -18.82
N THR A 53 -11.13 -4.98 -17.96
CA THR A 53 -11.96 -3.80 -18.21
C THR A 53 -11.17 -2.51 -17.91
N PRO A 54 -11.34 -1.43 -18.70
CA PRO A 54 -10.67 -0.16 -18.45
C PRO A 54 -10.94 0.45 -17.05
N GLY A 55 -12.12 0.18 -16.48
CA GLY A 55 -12.51 0.64 -15.15
C GLY A 55 -11.71 -0.03 -14.03
N GLU A 56 -11.58 -1.36 -14.07
CA GLU A 56 -10.79 -2.14 -13.10
C GLU A 56 -9.31 -1.78 -13.17
N PHE A 57 -8.77 -1.57 -14.39
CA PHE A 57 -7.40 -1.13 -14.58
C PHE A 57 -7.11 0.21 -13.88
N ARG A 58 -7.98 1.20 -14.11
CA ARG A 58 -7.86 2.53 -13.47
C ARG A 58 -7.90 2.41 -11.95
N GLN A 59 -8.78 1.57 -11.41
CA GLN A 59 -8.85 1.34 -9.96
C GLN A 59 -7.56 0.73 -9.41
N GLN A 60 -6.93 -0.21 -10.12
CA GLN A 60 -5.66 -0.80 -9.69
C GLN A 60 -4.53 0.24 -9.70
N VAL A 61 -4.39 1.01 -10.76
CA VAL A 61 -3.40 2.10 -10.85
C VAL A 61 -3.62 3.13 -9.74
N ASP A 62 -4.87 3.54 -9.51
CA ASP A 62 -5.21 4.50 -8.46
C ASP A 62 -4.91 3.95 -7.06
N ALA A 63 -5.12 2.66 -6.82
CA ALA A 63 -4.78 2.02 -5.56
C ALA A 63 -3.26 2.05 -5.31
N VAL A 64 -2.44 1.75 -6.32
CA VAL A 64 -0.97 1.81 -6.21
C VAL A 64 -0.49 3.27 -6.05
N LYS A 65 -1.10 4.22 -6.77
CA LYS A 65 -0.80 5.66 -6.62
C LYS A 65 -1.14 6.18 -5.21
N ARG A 66 -2.26 5.74 -4.61
CA ARG A 66 -2.60 6.08 -3.22
C ARG A 66 -1.57 5.55 -2.23
N ARG A 67 -1.13 4.28 -2.39
CA ARG A 67 -0.05 3.70 -1.58
C ARG A 67 1.25 4.47 -1.72
N SER A 68 1.60 4.89 -2.95
CA SER A 68 2.79 5.70 -3.22
C SER A 68 2.76 7.03 -2.46
N ARG A 69 1.64 7.77 -2.53
CA ARG A 69 1.45 9.02 -1.78
C ARG A 69 1.54 8.83 -0.27
N PHE A 70 1.04 7.70 0.25
CA PHE A 70 1.17 7.39 1.66
C PHE A 70 2.64 7.16 2.07
N VAL A 71 3.42 6.45 1.26
CA VAL A 71 4.87 6.27 1.49
C VAL A 71 5.62 7.61 1.39
N GLU A 72 5.29 8.46 0.42
CA GLU A 72 5.85 9.82 0.33
C GLU A 72 5.60 10.64 1.60
N PHE A 73 4.37 10.59 2.13
CA PHE A 73 4.04 11.21 3.40
C PHE A 73 4.87 10.64 4.57
N GLN A 74 5.05 9.32 4.63
CA GLN A 74 5.90 8.70 5.65
C GLN A 74 7.35 9.16 5.56
N ILE A 75 7.91 9.29 4.35
CA ILE A 75 9.26 9.83 4.13
C ILE A 75 9.35 11.26 4.67
N ALA A 76 8.41 12.13 4.29
CA ALA A 76 8.40 13.52 4.75
C ALA A 76 8.29 13.62 6.28
N LYS A 77 7.45 12.77 6.89
CA LYS A 77 7.33 12.67 8.35
C LYS A 77 8.66 12.23 9.00
N LEU A 78 9.33 11.22 8.46
CA LEU A 78 10.64 10.77 8.95
C LEU A 78 11.72 11.85 8.83
N GLU A 79 11.71 12.63 7.75
CA GLU A 79 12.64 13.74 7.54
C GLU A 79 12.41 14.87 8.55
N GLN A 80 11.14 15.17 8.86
CA GLN A 80 10.78 16.12 9.91
C GLN A 80 11.20 15.62 11.30
N GLU A 81 10.88 14.36 11.64
CA GLU A 81 11.26 13.74 12.91
C GLU A 81 12.78 13.69 13.09
N ARG A 82 13.54 13.38 12.03
CA ARG A 82 15.01 13.44 12.02
C ARG A 82 15.49 14.83 12.39
N THR A 83 14.95 15.85 11.74
CA THR A 83 15.36 17.24 11.95
C THR A 83 15.12 17.67 13.39
N GLN A 84 13.93 17.41 13.93
CA GLN A 84 13.58 17.72 15.31
C GLN A 84 14.50 17.01 16.31
N ALA A 85 14.72 15.70 16.15
CA ALA A 85 15.57 14.92 17.06
C ALA A 85 17.04 15.37 17.04
N VAL A 86 17.57 15.67 15.85
CA VAL A 86 18.95 16.17 15.70
C VAL A 86 19.10 17.57 16.28
N ASP A 87 18.13 18.45 16.09
CA ASP A 87 18.16 19.82 16.63
C ASP A 87 18.05 19.82 18.16
N GLU A 88 17.26 18.93 18.74
CA GLU A 88 17.19 18.73 20.19
C GLU A 88 18.56 18.30 20.76
N LEU A 89 19.22 17.31 20.14
CA LEU A 89 20.55 16.87 20.55
C LEU A 89 21.63 17.94 20.35
N LYS A 90 21.54 18.74 19.28
CA LYS A 90 22.44 19.89 19.07
C LYS A 90 22.23 20.97 20.13
N SER A 91 20.99 21.23 20.52
CA SER A 91 20.66 22.16 21.61
C SER A 91 21.20 21.66 22.95
N GLU A 92 21.07 20.36 23.24
CA GLU A 92 21.68 19.74 24.42
C GLU A 92 23.22 19.86 24.38
N GLN A 93 23.85 19.58 23.23
CA GLN A 93 25.30 19.75 23.04
C GLN A 93 25.74 21.19 23.29
N TYR A 94 24.95 22.16 22.82
CA TYR A 94 25.24 23.57 23.03
C TYR A 94 25.18 23.97 24.51
N LYS A 95 24.16 23.50 25.24
CA LYS A 95 24.05 23.71 26.70
C LYS A 95 25.21 23.05 27.44
N LEU A 96 25.55 21.82 27.06
CA LEU A 96 26.66 21.06 27.64
C LEU A 96 27.99 21.79 27.44
N ARG A 97 28.26 22.35 26.26
CA ARG A 97 29.48 23.15 26.01
C ARG A 97 29.60 24.37 26.92
N ARG A 98 28.50 24.96 27.37
CA ARG A 98 28.49 26.11 28.29
C ARG A 98 28.78 25.73 29.75
N SER A 99 28.68 24.45 30.11
CA SER A 99 28.89 23.98 31.49
C SER A 99 30.28 23.37 31.73
N PHE A 100 31.27 23.68 30.89
CA PHE A 100 32.65 23.15 30.97
C PHE A 100 32.69 21.62 31.12
N PRO A 101 32.14 20.89 30.13
CA PRO A 101 31.97 19.44 30.22
C PRO A 101 33.31 18.72 30.04
N ARG A 102 33.36 17.46 30.46
CA ARG A 102 34.49 16.59 30.10
C ARG A 102 34.46 16.27 28.61
N ALA A 103 35.63 16.01 28.03
CA ALA A 103 35.74 15.64 26.61
C ALA A 103 34.88 14.42 26.27
N GLU A 104 34.82 13.43 27.16
CA GLU A 104 34.00 12.23 27.01
C GLU A 104 32.50 12.55 26.83
N GLU A 105 31.96 13.51 27.57
CA GLU A 105 30.55 13.90 27.49
C GLU A 105 30.23 14.55 26.13
N LEU A 106 31.15 15.40 25.63
CA LEU A 106 31.04 15.98 24.29
C LEU A 106 31.11 14.93 23.18
N THR A 107 31.97 13.91 23.34
CA THR A 107 32.04 12.81 22.38
C THR A 107 30.79 11.94 22.43
N ALA A 108 30.23 11.68 23.61
CA ALA A 108 29.03 10.88 23.77
C ALA A 108 27.82 11.53 23.08
N ILE A 109 27.64 12.85 23.21
CA ILE A 109 26.55 13.54 22.53
C ILE A 109 26.76 13.64 21.02
N ALA A 110 28.01 13.82 20.55
CA ALA A 110 28.32 13.78 19.13
C ALA A 110 28.00 12.41 18.51
N GLN A 111 28.36 11.32 19.19
CA GLN A 111 28.00 9.96 18.77
C GLN A 111 26.48 9.74 18.78
N LYS A 112 25.74 10.30 19.75
CA LYS A 112 24.28 10.23 19.75
C LYS A 112 23.68 10.92 18.52
N ILE A 113 24.19 12.09 18.15
CA ILE A 113 23.77 12.81 16.93
C ILE A 113 24.01 11.93 15.70
N GLU A 114 25.22 11.41 15.53
CA GLU A 114 25.59 10.58 14.38
C GLU A 114 24.71 9.32 14.27
N ARG A 115 24.54 8.58 15.38
CA ARG A 115 23.68 7.39 15.41
C ARG A 115 22.22 7.71 15.10
N THR A 116 21.74 8.87 15.55
CA THR A 116 20.37 9.33 15.26
C THR A 116 20.23 9.62 13.77
N GLU A 117 21.18 10.34 13.18
CA GLU A 117 21.17 10.60 11.74
C GLU A 117 21.21 9.31 10.91
N GLN A 118 22.10 8.38 11.25
CA GLN A 118 22.22 7.08 10.57
C GLN A 118 20.92 6.27 10.64
N ARG A 119 20.29 6.19 11.82
CA ARG A 119 19.03 5.47 12.01
C ARG A 119 17.91 6.03 11.13
N TYR A 120 17.77 7.36 11.07
CA TYR A 120 16.75 7.96 10.20
C TYR A 120 17.10 7.80 8.73
N ALA A 121 18.38 7.92 8.35
CA ALA A 121 18.83 7.70 6.98
C ALA A 121 18.49 6.29 6.49
N GLU A 122 18.73 5.27 7.31
CA GLU A 122 18.36 3.88 7.03
C GLU A 122 16.85 3.73 6.80
N ARG A 123 16.02 4.20 7.74
CA ARG A 123 14.56 4.14 7.63
C ARG A 123 14.04 4.85 6.37
N ILE A 124 14.52 6.06 6.10
CA ILE A 124 14.16 6.83 4.90
C ILE A 124 14.59 6.08 3.64
N SER A 125 15.77 5.46 3.63
CA SER A 125 16.26 4.70 2.47
C SER A 125 15.38 3.49 2.16
N THR A 126 14.88 2.80 3.19
CA THR A 126 13.93 1.68 3.07
C THR A 126 12.62 2.16 2.47
N GLU A 127 12.04 3.23 2.99
CA GLU A 127 10.78 3.79 2.44
C GLU A 127 10.97 4.28 1.00
N ARG A 128 12.12 4.88 0.66
CA ARG A 128 12.45 5.26 -0.73
C ARG A 128 12.59 4.05 -1.65
N ALA A 129 13.08 2.92 -1.15
CA ALA A 129 13.09 1.67 -1.93
C ALA A 129 11.67 1.16 -2.18
N THR A 130 10.80 1.18 -1.16
CA THR A 130 9.37 0.85 -1.28
C THR A 130 8.68 1.75 -2.31
N LEU A 131 8.89 3.07 -2.23
CA LEU A 131 8.32 4.03 -3.18
C LEU A 131 8.72 3.74 -4.62
N ARG A 132 10.01 3.47 -4.86
CA ARG A 132 10.50 3.08 -6.20
C ARG A 132 9.83 1.81 -6.71
N GLY A 133 9.61 0.82 -5.84
CA GLY A 133 8.88 -0.40 -6.19
C GLY A 133 7.44 -0.12 -6.63
N LEU A 134 6.73 0.72 -5.89
CA LEU A 134 5.35 1.11 -6.23
C LEU A 134 5.29 1.91 -7.54
N GLN A 135 6.23 2.83 -7.76
CA GLN A 135 6.33 3.59 -9.01
C GLN A 135 6.58 2.68 -10.22
N ALA A 136 7.47 1.68 -10.07
CA ALA A 136 7.71 0.68 -11.11
C ALA A 136 6.46 -0.18 -11.39
N GLN A 137 5.68 -0.49 -10.35
CA GLN A 137 4.40 -1.20 -10.50
C GLN A 137 3.39 -0.38 -11.29
N VAL A 138 3.25 0.93 -11.03
CA VAL A 138 2.39 1.83 -11.81
C VAL A 138 2.79 1.81 -13.28
N VAL A 139 4.07 1.99 -13.59
CA VAL A 139 4.58 2.00 -14.97
C VAL A 139 4.30 0.67 -15.67
N THR A 140 4.45 -0.45 -14.95
CA THR A 140 4.19 -1.79 -15.50
C THR A 140 2.71 -1.97 -15.82
N LEU A 141 1.83 -1.58 -14.90
CA LEU A 141 0.38 -1.61 -15.11
C LEU A 141 0.00 -0.74 -16.32
N GLU A 142 0.47 0.50 -16.39
CA GLU A 142 0.19 1.43 -17.49
C GLU A 142 0.64 0.87 -18.86
N ARG A 143 1.79 0.18 -18.92
CA ARG A 143 2.24 -0.51 -20.14
C ARG A 143 1.36 -1.70 -20.51
N GLN A 144 0.96 -2.52 -19.53
CA GLN A 144 0.10 -3.68 -19.77
C GLN A 144 -1.24 -3.25 -20.38
N TYR A 145 -1.86 -2.21 -19.82
CA TYR A 145 -3.11 -1.67 -20.36
C TYR A 145 -2.97 -1.20 -21.81
N ALA A 146 -1.90 -0.45 -22.12
CA ALA A 146 -1.65 0.03 -23.47
C ALA A 146 -1.44 -1.10 -24.50
N GLN A 147 -0.93 -2.26 -24.06
CA GLN A 147 -0.76 -3.44 -24.90
C GLN A 147 -2.07 -4.21 -25.10
N THR A 148 -2.97 -4.22 -24.12
CA THR A 148 -4.28 -4.90 -24.20
C THR A 148 -5.38 -4.06 -24.84
N SER A 149 -5.17 -2.75 -25.00
CA SER A 149 -6.15 -1.82 -25.61
C SER A 149 -5.96 -1.59 -27.11
N ASN A 150 -4.95 -2.24 -27.72
CA ASN A 150 -4.73 -2.28 -29.18
C ASN A 150 -5.15 -3.65 -29.72
#